data_AF-A0A1W0WE52-F1
#
_entry.id   AF-A0A1W0WE52-F1
#
_cell.length_a   1.000
_cell.length_b   1.000
_cell.length_c   1.000
_cell.angle_alpha   90.00
_cell.angle_beta   90.00
_cell.angle_gamma   90.00
#
_symmetry.space_group_name_H-M   'P 1'
#
loop_
_entity.id
_entity.type
_entity.pdbx_description
1 polymer ?
#
loop_
_entity_poly.entity_id
_entity_poly.type
_entity_poly.pdbx_seq_one_letter_code
_entity_poly.pdbx_strand_id
1 'polypeptide(L)'
;MASLLELSAASLKRKLEAANLPPSSCGVVGAYAVCEALGVPYELSSSHLSFINTRSHSASIAAYLRSRSQAGMTAATLAELTHHVSRGRIHATFIPSRGSTAEEIARLLRQFLPQKTVIILTLNLQMMDTDEVDVDQLADAWHHHPVAGLGEGGKFRMIYPDAEFSAEELHRMLDCESVLLVRARDILYQTTPKGTFETLLYPRDMGDLEELRREEDPRWSEFSVVDSLYELLHDADDYFYEVLSLRNRKRIRIPAIYTPGITIFVDRNDTAARQTLENITMINQKLPAGQMLSTPTERKSGNPEEAAK
;
A
#
# COMPACT_ATOMS: atom_id res chain seq x y z
N MET A 1 2.33 -27.05 3.63
CA MET A 1 0.91 -26.96 4.03
C MET A 1 0.27 -25.88 3.17
N ALA A 2 -0.79 -26.22 2.45
CA ALA A 2 -1.53 -25.27 1.61
C ALA A 2 -2.52 -24.47 2.47
N SER A 3 -2.60 -23.14 2.30
CA SER A 3 -3.63 -22.35 2.97
C SER A 3 -4.97 -22.46 2.24
N LEU A 4 -6.06 -21.97 2.86
CA LEU A 4 -7.38 -21.84 2.21
C LEU A 4 -7.30 -21.10 0.87
N LEU A 5 -6.42 -20.10 0.80
CA LEU A 5 -6.24 -19.25 -0.36
C LEU A 5 -5.57 -19.97 -1.53
N GLU A 6 -4.68 -20.94 -1.25
CA GLU A 6 -4.07 -21.77 -2.30
C GLU A 6 -5.11 -22.67 -2.97
N LEU A 7 -6.07 -23.17 -2.20
CA LEU A 7 -7.16 -24.00 -2.72
C LEU A 7 -8.12 -23.22 -3.61
N SER A 8 -8.27 -21.91 -3.38
CA SER A 8 -9.18 -21.04 -4.13
C SER A 8 -8.51 -20.20 -5.23
N ALA A 9 -7.18 -20.20 -5.31
CA ALA A 9 -6.41 -19.29 -6.18
C ALA A 9 -6.82 -19.38 -7.67
N ALA A 10 -7.02 -20.59 -8.20
CA ALA A 10 -7.42 -20.79 -9.60
C ALA A 10 -8.85 -20.29 -9.90
N SER A 11 -9.76 -20.39 -8.93
CA SER A 11 -11.12 -19.83 -9.05
C SER A 11 -11.09 -18.31 -9.03
N LEU A 12 -10.36 -17.75 -8.06
CA LEU A 12 -10.17 -16.31 -7.92
C LEU A 12 -9.54 -15.70 -9.17
N LYS A 13 -8.45 -16.27 -9.68
CA LYS A 13 -7.74 -15.76 -10.87
C LYS A 13 -8.67 -15.62 -12.08
N ARG A 14 -9.47 -16.66 -12.36
CA ARG A 14 -10.48 -16.63 -13.46
C ARG A 14 -11.52 -15.52 -13.27
N LYS A 15 -12.00 -15.32 -12.04
CA LYS A 15 -12.97 -14.25 -11.72
C LYS A 15 -12.36 -12.86 -11.89
N LEU A 16 -11.11 -12.66 -11.46
CA LEU A 16 -10.40 -11.39 -11.56
C LEU A 16 -10.04 -11.01 -13.00
N GLU A 17 -9.62 -11.98 -13.81
CA GLU A 17 -9.36 -11.78 -15.25
C GLU A 17 -10.62 -11.28 -15.97
N ALA A 18 -11.80 -11.81 -15.62
CA ALA A 18 -13.07 -11.35 -16.18
C ALA A 18 -13.50 -9.94 -15.71
N ALA A 19 -13.02 -9.50 -14.55
CA ALA A 19 -13.42 -8.22 -13.96
C ALA A 19 -12.67 -6.99 -14.53
N ASN A 20 -11.58 -7.20 -15.27
CA ASN A 20 -10.76 -6.15 -15.90
C ASN A 20 -10.44 -4.98 -14.94
N LEU A 21 -9.98 -5.31 -13.72
CA LEU A 21 -9.68 -4.31 -12.70
C LEU A 21 -8.49 -3.43 -13.12
N PRO A 22 -8.53 -2.11 -12.84
CA PRO A 22 -7.44 -1.21 -13.20
C PRO A 22 -6.17 -1.49 -12.38
N PRO A 23 -5.00 -1.00 -12.82
CA PRO A 23 -3.80 -0.97 -12.00
C PRO A 23 -4.04 -0.33 -10.62
N SER A 24 -3.26 -0.72 -9.61
CA SER A 24 -3.43 -0.30 -8.20
C SER A 24 -4.63 -0.90 -7.45
N SER A 25 -5.32 -1.88 -8.02
CA SER A 25 -6.47 -2.56 -7.39
C SER A 25 -6.10 -3.70 -6.42
N CYS A 26 -4.85 -3.77 -5.94
CA CYS A 26 -4.38 -4.88 -5.10
C CYS A 26 -5.21 -5.05 -3.80
N GLY A 27 -5.70 -3.95 -3.21
CA GLY A 27 -6.59 -4.00 -2.05
C GLY A 27 -7.97 -4.59 -2.37
N VAL A 28 -8.57 -4.18 -3.49
CA VAL A 28 -9.87 -4.74 -3.96
C VAL A 28 -9.73 -6.23 -4.26
N VAL A 29 -8.65 -6.61 -4.94
CA VAL A 29 -8.33 -8.02 -5.20
C VAL A 29 -8.17 -8.78 -3.89
N GLY A 30 -7.47 -8.21 -2.91
CA GLY A 30 -7.33 -8.78 -1.57
C GLY A 30 -8.67 -9.06 -0.89
N ALA A 31 -9.61 -8.10 -0.92
CA ALA A 31 -10.93 -8.27 -0.34
C ALA A 31 -11.71 -9.44 -0.98
N TYR A 32 -11.66 -9.57 -2.31
CA TYR A 32 -12.26 -10.72 -3.01
C TYR A 32 -11.56 -12.03 -2.70
N ALA A 33 -10.22 -12.02 -2.59
CA ALA A 33 -9.43 -13.19 -2.25
C ALA A 33 -9.82 -13.73 -0.86
N VAL A 34 -10.05 -12.84 0.10
CA VAL A 34 -10.52 -13.18 1.44
C VAL A 34 -11.91 -13.81 1.40
N CYS A 35 -12.86 -13.21 0.68
CA CYS A 35 -14.21 -13.77 0.56
C CYS A 35 -14.21 -15.14 -0.12
N GLU A 36 -13.46 -15.29 -1.20
CA GLU A 36 -13.32 -16.56 -1.92
C GLU A 36 -12.73 -17.65 -1.03
N ALA A 37 -11.62 -17.38 -0.35
CA ALA A 37 -10.91 -18.37 0.48
C ALA A 37 -11.71 -18.78 1.73
N LEU A 38 -12.49 -17.86 2.31
CA LEU A 38 -13.39 -18.16 3.43
C LEU A 38 -14.75 -18.74 2.98
N GLY A 39 -14.99 -18.90 1.67
CA GLY A 39 -16.25 -19.41 1.15
C GLY A 39 -17.45 -18.51 1.43
N VAL A 40 -17.21 -17.20 1.58
CA VAL A 40 -18.26 -16.20 1.81
C VAL A 40 -18.73 -15.66 0.47
N PRO A 41 -20.04 -15.73 0.15
CA PRO A 41 -20.56 -15.19 -1.11
C PRO A 41 -20.28 -13.69 -1.24
N TYR A 42 -19.86 -13.28 -2.43
CA TYR A 42 -19.59 -11.87 -2.77
C TYR A 42 -19.93 -11.57 -4.23
N GLU A 43 -20.01 -10.27 -4.53
CA GLU A 43 -20.24 -9.76 -5.89
C GLU A 43 -19.03 -8.93 -6.34
N LEU A 44 -18.64 -9.07 -7.60
CA LEU A 44 -17.66 -8.18 -8.22
C LEU A 44 -18.39 -6.93 -8.72
N SER A 45 -17.98 -5.76 -8.26
CA SER A 45 -18.59 -4.50 -8.66
C SER A 45 -17.53 -3.44 -8.91
N SER A 46 -17.72 -2.64 -9.98
CA SER A 46 -16.90 -1.46 -10.23
C SER A 46 -17.10 -0.37 -9.16
N SER A 47 -18.23 -0.39 -8.45
CA SER A 47 -18.47 0.53 -7.32
C SER A 47 -17.44 0.37 -6.21
N HIS A 48 -16.86 -0.82 -6.03
CA HIS A 48 -15.80 -1.08 -5.05
C HIS A 48 -14.49 -0.36 -5.38
N LEU A 49 -14.30 0.12 -6.61
CA LEU A 49 -13.15 0.96 -6.98
C LEU A 49 -13.19 2.33 -6.30
N SER A 50 -14.35 2.77 -5.79
CA SER A 50 -14.47 4.02 -5.02
C SER A 50 -13.69 4.01 -3.69
N PHE A 51 -13.31 2.82 -3.20
CA PHE A 51 -12.43 2.68 -2.03
C PHE A 51 -10.96 2.97 -2.34
N ILE A 52 -10.59 3.09 -3.62
CA ILE A 52 -9.21 3.33 -4.05
C ILE A 52 -8.99 4.84 -4.22
N ASN A 53 -8.05 5.40 -3.46
CA ASN A 53 -7.57 6.75 -3.71
C ASN A 53 -6.76 6.77 -5.02
N THR A 54 -7.13 7.63 -5.96
CA THR A 54 -6.48 7.71 -7.27
C THR A 54 -5.35 8.72 -7.29
N ARG A 55 -4.41 8.52 -8.22
CA ARG A 55 -3.25 9.40 -8.42
C ARG A 55 -3.62 10.51 -9.40
N SER A 56 -3.30 11.75 -9.06
CA SER A 56 -3.60 12.93 -9.87
C SER A 56 -2.50 13.20 -10.91
N HIS A 57 -2.33 12.31 -11.89
CA HIS A 57 -1.31 12.37 -12.97
C HIS A 57 -1.46 13.55 -13.97
N SER A 58 -2.31 14.52 -13.67
CA SER A 58 -2.54 15.70 -14.53
C SER A 58 -2.74 16.95 -13.69
N ALA A 59 -2.30 16.92 -12.44
CA ALA A 59 -2.34 18.04 -11.52
C ALA A 59 -0.95 18.66 -11.38
N SER A 60 -0.86 19.73 -10.57
CA SER A 60 0.42 20.33 -10.19
C SER A 60 1.32 19.33 -9.45
N ILE A 61 2.61 19.63 -9.30
CA ILE A 61 3.56 18.71 -8.63
C ILE A 61 3.10 18.46 -7.18
N ALA A 62 2.73 19.52 -6.46
CA ALA A 62 2.27 19.41 -5.09
C ALA A 62 1.01 18.54 -4.98
N ALA A 63 0.01 18.78 -5.83
CA ALA A 63 -1.21 17.98 -5.88
C ALA A 63 -0.94 16.51 -6.27
N TYR A 64 -0.04 16.28 -7.22
CA TYR A 64 0.38 14.93 -7.60
C TYR A 64 1.04 14.21 -6.42
N LEU A 65 2.03 14.81 -5.76
CA LEU A 65 2.72 14.18 -4.63
C LEU A 65 1.79 13.93 -3.44
N ARG A 66 0.88 14.86 -3.14
CA ARG A 66 -0.19 14.63 -2.15
C ARG A 66 -1.03 13.42 -2.53
N SER A 67 -1.55 13.37 -3.76
CA SER A 67 -2.35 12.22 -4.21
C SER A 67 -1.55 10.91 -4.14
N ARG A 68 -0.25 10.94 -4.44
CA ARG A 68 0.65 9.79 -4.37
C ARG A 68 0.88 9.31 -2.94
N SER A 69 1.02 10.22 -1.98
CA SER A 69 1.15 9.90 -0.55
C SER A 69 -0.06 9.10 -0.05
N GLN A 70 -1.23 9.29 -0.66
CA GLN A 70 -2.53 8.72 -0.27
C GLN A 70 -3.07 7.63 -1.21
N ALA A 71 -2.42 7.39 -2.35
CA ALA A 71 -2.96 6.55 -3.41
C ALA A 71 -3.10 5.08 -3.00
N GLY A 72 -4.13 4.41 -3.51
CA GLY A 72 -4.45 3.01 -3.22
C GLY A 72 -5.39 2.85 -2.03
N MET A 73 -5.17 1.83 -1.21
CA MET A 73 -6.03 1.49 -0.07
C MET A 73 -5.17 1.19 1.14
N THR A 74 -5.52 1.64 2.34
CA THR A 74 -4.84 1.22 3.58
C THR A 74 -5.31 -0.17 4.03
N ALA A 75 -4.63 -0.75 5.03
CA ALA A 75 -5.15 -1.95 5.70
C ALA A 75 -6.54 -1.73 6.33
N ALA A 76 -6.81 -0.53 6.85
CA ALA A 76 -8.12 -0.17 7.39
C ALA A 76 -9.20 -0.11 6.29
N THR A 77 -8.89 0.55 5.17
CA THR A 77 -9.79 0.62 3.99
C THR A 77 -10.02 -0.77 3.38
N LEU A 78 -8.99 -1.62 3.37
CA LEU A 78 -9.11 -3.02 2.96
C LEU A 78 -10.05 -3.80 3.89
N ALA A 79 -9.92 -3.63 5.20
CA ALA A 79 -10.82 -4.24 6.19
C ALA A 79 -12.26 -3.77 6.01
N GLU A 80 -12.46 -2.46 5.78
CA GLU A 80 -13.76 -1.85 5.52
C GLU A 80 -14.40 -2.40 4.24
N LEU A 81 -13.67 -2.43 3.12
CA LEU A 81 -14.17 -3.02 1.89
C LEU A 81 -14.51 -4.50 2.06
N THR A 82 -13.64 -5.27 2.74
CA THR A 82 -13.90 -6.69 3.01
C THR A 82 -15.16 -6.87 3.85
N HIS A 83 -15.36 -6.02 4.86
CA HIS A 83 -16.58 -6.00 5.65
C HIS A 83 -17.81 -5.71 4.79
N HIS A 84 -17.73 -4.70 3.92
CA HIS A 84 -18.81 -4.33 3.00
C HIS A 84 -19.16 -5.49 2.04
N VAL A 85 -18.17 -6.01 1.33
CA VAL A 85 -18.31 -7.07 0.33
C VAL A 85 -18.83 -8.38 0.95
N SER A 86 -18.40 -8.69 2.18
CA SER A 86 -18.85 -9.87 2.93
C SER A 86 -20.16 -9.68 3.69
N ARG A 87 -20.82 -8.51 3.57
CA ARG A 87 -22.02 -8.14 4.33
C ARG A 87 -21.84 -8.35 5.83
N GLY A 88 -20.66 -7.99 6.30
CA GLY A 88 -20.24 -8.07 7.69
C GLY A 88 -19.88 -9.45 8.21
N ARG A 89 -19.90 -10.52 7.39
CA ARG A 89 -19.52 -11.87 7.83
C ARG A 89 -18.04 -12.01 8.16
N ILE A 90 -17.17 -11.21 7.55
CA ILE A 90 -15.73 -11.31 7.78
C ILE A 90 -15.30 -10.27 8.81
N HIS A 91 -14.44 -10.70 9.72
CA HIS A 91 -13.75 -9.83 10.67
C HIS A 91 -12.28 -9.75 10.30
N ALA A 92 -11.69 -8.57 10.48
CA ALA A 92 -10.30 -8.30 10.18
C ALA A 92 -9.60 -7.73 11.42
N THR A 93 -8.37 -8.15 11.66
CA THR A 93 -7.48 -7.56 12.66
C THR A 93 -6.16 -7.20 11.98
N PHE A 94 -5.76 -5.94 12.11
CA PHE A 94 -4.48 -5.46 11.62
C PHE A 94 -3.44 -5.44 12.75
N ILE A 95 -2.26 -5.96 12.47
CA ILE A 95 -1.12 -5.99 13.37
C ILE A 95 0.02 -5.23 12.69
N PRO A 96 0.37 -4.00 13.16
CA PRO A 96 1.54 -3.29 12.67
C PRO A 96 2.81 -4.11 12.90
N SER A 97 3.75 -4.09 11.94
CA SER A 97 4.95 -4.93 12.00
C SER A 97 6.24 -4.18 12.33
N ARG A 98 6.24 -2.84 12.33
CA ARG A 98 7.45 -2.05 12.64
C ARG A 98 7.99 -2.40 14.03
N GLY A 99 9.28 -2.70 14.11
CA GLY A 99 9.98 -3.16 15.31
C GLY A 99 9.90 -4.67 15.57
N SER A 100 9.22 -5.45 14.72
CA SER A 100 9.21 -6.91 14.80
C SER A 100 10.41 -7.50 14.06
N THR A 101 11.00 -8.55 14.61
CA THR A 101 12.07 -9.30 13.95
C THR A 101 11.54 -10.21 12.83
N ALA A 102 12.42 -10.64 11.93
CA ALA A 102 12.07 -11.57 10.85
C ALA A 102 11.50 -12.90 11.39
N GLU A 103 12.06 -13.42 12.50
CA GLU A 103 11.59 -14.65 13.14
C GLU A 103 10.19 -14.48 13.74
N GLU A 104 9.89 -13.32 14.34
CA GLU A 104 8.55 -13.03 14.88
C GLU A 104 7.50 -12.93 13.78
N ILE A 105 7.81 -12.25 12.68
CA ILE A 105 6.95 -12.18 11.49
C ILE A 105 6.70 -13.60 10.96
N ALA A 106 7.76 -14.37 10.74
CA ALA A 106 7.65 -15.71 10.18
C ALA A 106 6.85 -16.66 11.10
N ARG A 107 7.09 -16.60 12.41
CA ARG A 107 6.36 -17.37 13.43
C ARG A 107 4.88 -17.01 13.41
N LEU A 108 4.53 -15.73 13.38
CA LEU A 108 3.15 -15.26 13.32
C LEU A 108 2.44 -15.79 12.07
N LEU A 109 3.07 -15.65 10.88
CA LEU A 109 2.49 -16.16 9.63
C LEU A 109 2.29 -17.68 9.68
N ARG A 110 3.30 -18.45 10.11
CA ARG A 110 3.22 -19.91 10.23
C ARG A 110 2.16 -20.37 11.23
N GLN A 111 1.88 -19.57 12.26
CA GLN A 111 0.84 -19.87 13.23
C GLN A 111 -0.57 -19.76 12.62
N PHE A 112 -0.81 -18.78 11.74
CA PHE A 112 -2.14 -18.53 11.17
C PHE A 112 -2.42 -19.25 9.85
N LEU A 113 -1.39 -19.55 9.06
CA LEU A 113 -1.55 -20.24 7.77
C LEU A 113 -2.32 -21.58 7.83
N PRO A 114 -2.14 -22.44 8.86
CA PRO A 114 -2.90 -23.70 8.98
C PRO A 114 -4.33 -23.52 9.48
N GLN A 115 -4.69 -22.34 9.96
CA GLN A 115 -6.00 -22.06 10.52
C GLN A 115 -6.98 -21.65 9.42
N LYS A 116 -8.29 -21.58 9.74
CA LYS A 116 -9.31 -21.02 8.85
C LYS A 116 -9.25 -19.48 8.81
N THR A 117 -8.07 -18.97 8.48
CA THR A 117 -7.80 -17.55 8.36
C THR A 117 -7.23 -17.23 6.98
N VAL A 118 -7.36 -15.98 6.58
CA VAL A 118 -6.70 -15.44 5.39
C VAL A 118 -5.79 -14.31 5.84
N ILE A 119 -4.56 -14.29 5.33
CA ILE A 119 -3.56 -13.28 5.68
C ILE A 119 -3.29 -12.42 4.46
N ILE A 120 -3.32 -11.10 4.65
CA ILE A 120 -2.86 -10.12 3.66
C ILE A 120 -1.78 -9.27 4.30
N LEU A 121 -0.64 -9.19 3.64
CA LEU A 121 0.47 -8.34 4.04
C LEU A 121 0.34 -6.97 3.37
N THR A 122 0.52 -5.91 4.14
CA THR A 122 0.70 -4.54 3.62
C THR A 122 2.20 -4.26 3.57
N LEU A 123 2.76 -4.28 2.35
CA LEU A 123 4.20 -4.30 2.10
C LEU A 123 4.67 -3.04 1.38
N ASN A 124 5.86 -2.57 1.76
CA ASN A 124 6.62 -1.64 0.95
C ASN A 124 7.66 -2.39 0.11
N LEU A 125 7.26 -2.79 -1.10
CA LEU A 125 8.15 -3.50 -2.04
C LEU A 125 9.36 -2.64 -2.46
N GLN A 126 9.29 -1.30 -2.27
CA GLN A 126 10.40 -0.40 -2.60
C GLN A 126 11.60 -0.56 -1.65
N MET A 127 11.42 -1.25 -0.51
CA MET A 127 12.52 -1.58 0.40
C MET A 127 13.41 -2.72 -0.11
N MET A 128 13.05 -3.32 -1.24
CA MET A 128 13.87 -4.27 -1.99
C MET A 128 14.73 -3.58 -3.06
N ASP A 129 14.82 -2.24 -3.04
CA ASP A 129 15.71 -1.46 -3.90
C ASP A 129 17.18 -1.77 -3.55
N THR A 130 17.80 -2.66 -4.33
CA THR A 130 19.23 -2.97 -4.28
C THR A 130 19.89 -2.57 -5.59
N ASP A 131 21.21 -2.32 -5.57
CA ASP A 131 21.97 -1.91 -6.76
C ASP A 131 21.85 -2.87 -7.96
N GLU A 132 21.47 -4.12 -7.69
CA GLU A 132 21.31 -5.19 -8.67
C GLU A 132 19.93 -5.20 -9.35
N VAL A 133 18.90 -4.60 -8.73
CA VAL A 133 17.55 -4.56 -9.28
C VAL A 133 17.42 -3.37 -10.24
N ASP A 134 16.88 -3.64 -11.42
CA ASP A 134 16.53 -2.61 -12.38
C ASP A 134 15.52 -1.62 -11.75
N VAL A 135 15.86 -0.35 -11.81
CA VAL A 135 15.09 0.79 -11.31
C VAL A 135 13.64 0.79 -11.81
N ASP A 136 13.39 0.20 -12.98
CA ASP A 136 12.09 0.07 -13.62
C ASP A 136 11.27 -1.11 -13.12
N GLN A 137 11.93 -2.15 -12.60
CA GLN A 137 11.32 -3.34 -12.02
C GLN A 137 10.89 -3.13 -10.57
N LEU A 138 11.42 -2.12 -9.89
CA LEU A 138 10.98 -1.77 -8.55
C LEU A 138 9.53 -1.31 -8.55
N ALA A 139 8.81 -1.69 -7.49
CA ALA A 139 7.46 -1.21 -7.29
C ALA A 139 7.43 0.32 -7.19
N ASP A 140 6.35 0.90 -7.70
CA ASP A 140 6.12 2.33 -7.64
C ASP A 140 5.15 2.72 -6.51
N ALA A 141 4.69 1.76 -5.70
CA ALA A 141 3.71 1.96 -4.64
C ALA A 141 3.79 0.88 -3.55
N TRP A 142 3.02 1.08 -2.48
CA TRP A 142 2.71 0.07 -1.48
C TRP A 142 1.75 -0.97 -2.04
N HIS A 143 1.84 -2.20 -1.55
CA HIS A 143 1.08 -3.34 -2.05
C HIS A 143 0.40 -4.15 -0.94
N HIS A 144 -0.77 -4.71 -1.27
CA HIS A 144 -1.44 -5.73 -0.47
C HIS A 144 -1.22 -7.10 -1.11
N HIS A 145 -0.56 -8.01 -0.40
CA HIS A 145 -0.25 -9.36 -0.89
C HIS A 145 -0.96 -10.42 -0.05
N PRO A 146 -1.95 -11.13 -0.61
CA PRO A 146 -2.54 -12.29 0.02
C PRO A 146 -1.56 -13.47 0.08
N VAL A 147 -1.36 -14.03 1.28
CA VAL A 147 -0.41 -15.13 1.52
C VAL A 147 -1.09 -16.48 1.28
N ALA A 148 -0.58 -17.24 0.31
CA ALA A 148 -1.08 -18.56 -0.06
C ALA A 148 -0.54 -19.70 0.82
N GLY A 149 0.61 -19.52 1.47
CA GLY A 149 1.23 -20.60 2.23
C GLY A 149 2.74 -20.56 2.17
N LEU A 150 3.35 -21.73 2.35
CA LEU A 150 4.80 -21.93 2.26
C LEU A 150 5.14 -22.64 0.95
N GLY A 151 6.09 -22.08 0.20
CA GLY A 151 6.71 -22.65 -0.99
C GLY A 151 7.98 -23.42 -0.67
N GLU A 152 8.80 -23.62 -1.70
CA GLU A 152 10.07 -24.34 -1.57
C GLU A 152 11.06 -23.58 -0.68
N GLY A 153 11.88 -24.31 0.08
CA GLY A 153 12.84 -23.70 1.01
C GLY A 153 12.21 -22.92 2.18
N GLY A 154 10.89 -23.06 2.40
CA GLY A 154 10.19 -22.37 3.50
C GLY A 154 9.87 -20.90 3.22
N LYS A 155 9.98 -20.45 1.96
CA LYS A 155 9.54 -19.12 1.52
C LYS A 155 8.02 -18.98 1.61
N PHE A 156 7.53 -17.77 1.81
CA PHE A 156 6.10 -17.45 1.81
C PHE A 156 5.63 -17.16 0.39
N ARG A 157 4.59 -17.86 -0.04
CA ARG A 157 3.96 -17.72 -1.35
C ARG A 157 2.87 -16.66 -1.32
N MET A 158 2.83 -15.80 -2.33
CA MET A 158 1.80 -14.81 -2.60
C MET A 158 1.06 -15.19 -3.87
N ILE A 159 -0.22 -14.83 -3.99
CA ILE A 159 -1.03 -15.17 -5.18
C ILE A 159 -1.40 -13.97 -6.06
N TYR A 160 -1.11 -12.75 -5.60
CA TYR A 160 -1.45 -11.56 -6.35
C TYR A 160 -0.56 -10.36 -6.03
N PRO A 161 0.38 -10.01 -6.93
CA PRO A 161 0.92 -10.90 -7.97
C PRO A 161 1.52 -12.19 -7.40
N ASP A 162 1.65 -13.22 -8.24
CA ASP A 162 2.36 -14.45 -7.87
C ASP A 162 3.83 -14.11 -7.54
N ALA A 163 4.25 -14.39 -6.31
CA ALA A 163 5.59 -14.10 -5.82
C ALA A 163 5.97 -15.01 -4.64
N GLU A 164 7.26 -15.16 -4.37
CA GLU A 164 7.76 -15.86 -3.19
C GLU A 164 8.80 -15.02 -2.46
N PHE A 165 8.68 -14.94 -1.14
CA PHE A 165 9.59 -14.16 -0.29
C PHE A 165 10.12 -14.98 0.89
N SER A 166 11.40 -14.84 1.21
CA SER A 166 11.97 -15.33 2.46
C SER A 166 11.48 -14.51 3.65
N ALA A 167 11.73 -14.99 4.88
CA ALA A 167 11.39 -14.23 6.08
C ALA A 167 12.13 -12.90 6.16
N GLU A 168 13.39 -12.87 5.70
CA GLU A 168 14.26 -11.70 5.66
C GLU A 168 13.81 -10.68 4.62
N GLU A 169 13.36 -11.15 3.45
CA GLU A 169 12.75 -10.30 2.42
C GLU A 169 11.47 -9.65 2.95
N LEU A 170 10.57 -10.45 3.55
CA LEU A 170 9.36 -9.93 4.17
C LEU A 170 9.68 -8.93 5.27
N HIS A 171 10.66 -9.22 6.12
CA HIS A 171 11.09 -8.32 7.18
C HIS A 171 11.53 -6.96 6.63
N ARG A 172 12.35 -6.88 5.58
CA ARG A 172 12.73 -5.59 4.97
C ARG A 172 11.53 -4.76 4.51
N MET A 173 10.48 -5.42 4.02
CA MET A 173 9.27 -4.77 3.51
C MET A 173 8.23 -4.45 4.60
N LEU A 174 8.33 -5.10 5.76
CA LEU A 174 7.41 -5.01 6.89
C LEU A 174 7.96 -4.20 8.08
N ASP A 175 9.27 -4.17 8.26
CA ASP A 175 9.95 -3.30 9.22
C ASP A 175 10.54 -2.09 8.50
N CYS A 176 9.64 -1.25 8.00
CA CYS A 176 10.03 -0.04 7.28
C CYS A 176 9.23 1.17 7.73
N GLU A 177 9.73 2.34 7.36
CA GLU A 177 9.00 3.58 7.60
C GLU A 177 7.82 3.70 6.64
N SER A 178 6.78 4.43 7.08
CA SER A 178 5.65 4.82 6.24
C SER A 178 6.06 5.88 5.22
N VAL A 179 6.87 5.47 4.24
CA VAL A 179 7.50 6.30 3.21
C VAL A 179 7.18 5.75 1.83
N LEU A 180 7.05 6.65 0.85
CA LEU A 180 6.98 6.32 -0.57
C LEU A 180 8.20 6.92 -1.28
N LEU A 181 8.87 6.11 -2.10
CA LEU A 181 9.98 6.53 -2.95
C LEU A 181 9.42 6.87 -4.33
N VAL A 182 9.31 8.16 -4.66
CA VAL A 182 8.83 8.63 -5.96
C VAL A 182 10.00 8.83 -6.90
N ARG A 183 9.89 8.29 -8.13
CA ARG A 183 10.96 8.41 -9.12
C ARG A 183 11.12 9.86 -9.57
N ALA A 184 12.36 10.33 -9.65
CA ALA A 184 12.68 11.64 -10.19
C ALA A 184 12.03 11.87 -11.57
N ARG A 185 12.12 10.88 -12.47
CA ARG A 185 11.49 10.94 -13.79
C ARG A 185 9.96 11.12 -13.74
N ASP A 186 9.29 10.50 -12.77
CA ASP A 186 7.82 10.54 -12.71
C ASP A 186 7.37 11.95 -12.31
N ILE A 187 8.15 12.61 -11.46
CA ILE A 187 7.97 14.01 -11.05
C ILE A 187 8.25 14.94 -12.22
N LEU A 188 9.36 14.76 -12.93
CA LEU A 188 9.70 15.56 -14.11
C LEU A 188 8.66 15.41 -15.21
N TYR A 189 8.11 14.21 -15.40
CA TYR A 189 7.02 13.99 -16.34
C TYR A 189 5.76 14.79 -15.97
N GLN A 190 5.44 14.94 -14.67
CA GLN A 190 4.32 15.80 -14.25
C GLN A 190 4.52 17.27 -14.59
N THR A 191 5.77 17.73 -14.67
CA THR A 191 6.09 19.12 -15.04
C THR A 191 5.97 19.41 -16.54
N THR A 192 5.66 18.40 -17.35
CA THR A 192 5.49 18.57 -18.79
C THR A 192 4.06 18.95 -19.15
N PRO A 193 3.84 20.02 -19.93
CA PRO A 193 2.60 20.17 -20.67
C PRO A 193 2.37 18.90 -21.50
N LYS A 194 1.15 18.35 -21.46
CA LYS A 194 0.79 17.12 -22.19
C LYS A 194 1.11 17.27 -23.68
N GLY A 195 2.25 16.73 -24.11
CA GLY A 195 2.62 16.62 -25.51
C GLY A 195 4.01 17.16 -25.79
N THR A 196 4.96 16.22 -25.95
CA THR A 196 6.35 16.34 -26.41
C THR A 196 7.43 16.50 -25.34
N PHE A 197 8.45 15.64 -25.44
CA PHE A 197 9.67 15.62 -24.61
C PHE A 197 10.48 16.92 -24.72
N GLU A 198 10.27 17.68 -25.80
CA GLU A 198 10.88 18.99 -26.06
C GLU A 198 10.36 20.09 -25.10
N THR A 199 9.18 19.91 -24.48
CA THR A 199 8.61 20.90 -23.55
C THR A 199 9.16 20.78 -22.12
N LEU A 200 10.00 19.78 -21.84
CA LEU A 200 10.68 19.61 -20.55
C LEU A 200 11.71 20.70 -20.23
N LEU A 201 12.06 21.55 -21.22
CA LEU A 201 13.08 22.60 -21.12
C LEU A 201 12.50 24.00 -20.84
N TYR A 202 11.18 24.15 -20.64
CA TYR A 202 10.54 25.44 -20.38
C TYR A 202 10.42 25.73 -18.88
N PRO A 203 10.39 27.03 -18.48
CA PRO A 203 10.43 27.43 -17.07
C PRO A 203 9.28 26.82 -16.29
N ARG A 204 9.66 26.10 -15.24
CA ARG A 204 8.78 25.34 -14.35
C ARG A 204 8.02 26.31 -13.44
N ASP A 205 6.69 26.20 -13.39
CA ASP A 205 5.92 26.83 -12.32
C ASP A 205 6.16 26.04 -11.03
N MET A 206 7.03 26.59 -10.18
CA MET A 206 7.45 26.03 -8.89
C MET A 206 6.67 26.67 -7.73
N GLY A 207 5.70 27.54 -8.03
CA GLY A 207 4.97 28.31 -7.03
C GLY A 207 4.09 27.44 -6.12
N ASP A 208 3.68 26.26 -6.61
CA ASP A 208 2.86 25.32 -5.85
C ASP A 208 3.66 24.48 -4.83
N LEU A 209 4.99 24.41 -4.96
CA LEU A 209 5.82 23.60 -4.06
C LEU A 209 5.79 24.09 -2.62
N GLU A 210 5.66 25.40 -2.42
CA GLU A 210 5.54 26.01 -1.10
C GLU A 210 4.25 25.60 -0.38
N GLU A 211 3.26 25.07 -1.10
CA GLU A 211 2.10 24.46 -0.46
C GLU A 211 2.47 23.19 0.32
N LEU A 212 3.49 22.43 -0.12
CA LEU A 212 3.94 21.22 0.57
C LEU A 212 4.63 21.53 1.91
N ARG A 213 5.17 22.74 2.11
CA ARG A 213 5.70 23.17 3.41
C ARG A 213 4.62 23.37 4.46
N ARG A 214 3.36 23.51 4.02
CA ARG A 214 2.20 23.75 4.89
C ARG A 214 1.41 22.46 5.18
N GLU A 215 1.92 21.30 4.76
CA GLU A 215 1.30 20.02 5.09
C GLU A 215 1.24 19.81 6.60
N GLU A 216 0.11 19.29 7.07
CA GLU A 216 -0.10 19.01 8.51
C GLU A 216 0.77 17.84 9.00
N ASP A 217 1.11 16.91 8.11
CA ASP A 217 1.97 15.79 8.43
C ASP A 217 3.44 16.26 8.50
N PRO A 218 4.07 16.24 9.70
CA PRO A 218 5.42 16.78 9.89
C PRO A 218 6.47 16.04 9.05
N ARG A 219 6.18 14.80 8.62
CA ARG A 219 7.10 14.00 7.82
C ARG A 219 7.42 14.64 6.47
N TRP A 220 6.56 15.50 5.92
CA TRP A 220 6.89 16.27 4.71
C TRP A 220 8.09 17.19 4.92
N SER A 221 8.20 17.77 6.12
CA SER A 221 9.36 18.58 6.51
C SER A 221 10.56 17.72 6.90
N GLU A 222 10.34 16.63 7.66
CA GLU A 222 11.43 15.73 8.09
C GLU A 222 12.12 15.03 6.92
N PHE A 223 11.40 14.73 5.85
CA PHE A 223 11.97 14.16 4.63
C PHE A 223 12.53 15.23 3.67
N SER A 224 12.53 16.50 4.06
CA SER A 224 13.00 17.62 3.25
C SER A 224 12.45 17.59 1.83
N VAL A 225 11.14 17.30 1.69
CA VAL A 225 10.53 17.03 0.38
C VAL A 225 10.69 18.20 -0.57
N VAL A 226 10.42 19.42 -0.08
CA VAL A 226 10.47 20.63 -0.90
C VAL A 226 11.90 20.94 -1.33
N ASP A 227 12.87 20.81 -0.42
CA ASP A 227 14.28 21.07 -0.75
C ASP A 227 14.79 20.03 -1.76
N SER A 228 14.43 18.76 -1.60
CA SER A 228 14.73 17.68 -2.56
C SER A 228 14.12 17.92 -3.94
N LEU A 229 12.94 18.54 -4.00
CA LEU A 229 12.28 18.92 -5.25
C LEU A 229 12.99 20.09 -5.91
N TYR A 230 13.36 21.12 -5.15
CA TYR A 230 14.15 22.24 -5.69
C TYR A 230 15.48 21.77 -6.25
N GLU A 231 16.21 20.90 -5.54
CA GLU A 231 17.45 20.30 -6.05
C GLU A 231 17.18 19.50 -7.33
N LEU A 232 16.20 18.58 -7.32
CA LEU A 232 15.86 17.79 -8.50
C LEU A 232 15.50 18.66 -9.71
N LEU A 233 14.73 19.72 -9.48
CA LEU A 233 14.20 20.59 -10.52
C LEU A 233 15.17 21.73 -10.87
N HIS A 234 16.29 21.89 -10.16
CA HIS A 234 17.41 22.73 -10.58
C HIS A 234 18.42 21.93 -11.39
N ASP A 235 18.80 20.74 -10.89
CA ASP A 235 19.71 19.80 -11.56
C ASP A 235 19.18 19.34 -12.93
N ALA A 236 17.86 19.34 -13.12
CA ALA A 236 17.23 18.93 -14.38
C ALA A 236 17.61 19.82 -15.58
N ASP A 237 18.00 21.08 -15.35
CA ASP A 237 18.45 21.98 -16.44
C ASP A 237 19.89 21.67 -16.89
N ASP A 238 20.77 21.32 -15.95
CA ASP A 238 22.18 21.06 -16.22
C ASP A 238 22.45 19.63 -16.70
N TYR A 239 21.61 18.66 -16.28
CA TYR A 239 21.83 17.23 -16.50
C TYR A 239 20.61 16.52 -17.08
N PHE A 240 19.78 17.24 -17.84
CA PHE A 240 18.53 16.75 -18.43
C PHE A 240 18.62 15.31 -18.99
N TYR A 241 19.65 15.02 -19.79
CA TYR A 241 19.87 13.69 -20.38
C TYR A 241 20.31 12.61 -19.38
N GLU A 242 21.04 12.95 -18.32
CA GLU A 242 21.43 12.00 -17.27
C GLU A 242 20.26 11.72 -16.32
N VAL A 243 19.48 12.76 -16.01
CA VAL A 243 18.31 12.66 -15.13
C VAL A 243 17.19 11.84 -15.78
N LEU A 244 17.04 11.94 -17.11
CA LEU A 244 16.16 11.12 -17.92
C LEU A 244 16.78 9.81 -18.40
N SER A 245 18.10 9.63 -18.21
CA SER A 245 18.73 8.37 -18.55
C SER A 245 18.08 7.26 -17.73
N LEU A 246 17.87 6.10 -18.37
CA LEU A 246 17.30 4.89 -17.76
C LEU A 246 18.09 4.37 -16.53
N ARG A 247 19.20 5.03 -16.17
CA ARG A 247 20.04 4.72 -15.00
C ARG A 247 19.81 5.64 -13.81
N ASN A 248 18.96 6.65 -13.91
CA ASN A 248 18.74 7.56 -12.80
C ASN A 248 17.94 6.89 -11.66
N ARG A 249 18.66 6.55 -10.59
CA ARG A 249 18.10 5.97 -9.36
C ARG A 249 17.59 7.03 -8.38
N LYS A 250 17.69 8.34 -8.66
CA LYS A 250 17.25 9.41 -7.74
C LYS A 250 15.76 9.23 -7.44
N ARG A 251 15.45 9.17 -6.14
CA ARG A 251 14.10 9.07 -5.58
C ARG A 251 13.89 10.20 -4.60
N ILE A 252 12.71 10.77 -4.62
CA ILE A 252 12.25 11.67 -3.56
C ILE A 252 11.42 10.85 -2.59
N ARG A 253 11.80 10.92 -1.31
CA ARG A 253 11.06 10.32 -0.20
C ARG A 253 9.88 11.24 0.12
N ILE A 254 8.66 10.72 0.11
CA ILE A 254 7.49 11.43 0.62
C ILE A 254 6.79 10.59 1.69
N PRO A 255 6.00 11.19 2.58
CA PRO A 255 5.18 10.44 3.51
C PRO A 255 4.21 9.51 2.77
N ALA A 256 3.93 8.35 3.37
CA ALA A 256 2.85 7.47 2.95
C ALA A 256 1.86 7.28 4.10
N ILE A 257 0.57 7.14 3.77
CA ILE A 257 -0.49 6.87 4.78
C ILE A 257 -0.49 5.39 5.21
N TYR A 258 0.25 4.54 4.49
CA TYR A 258 0.37 3.13 4.78
C TYR A 258 1.15 2.88 6.06
N THR A 259 0.70 1.91 6.84
CA THR A 259 1.48 1.28 7.90
C THR A 259 1.81 -0.13 7.44
N PRO A 260 3.10 -0.55 7.47
CA PRO A 260 3.43 -1.94 7.16
C PRO A 260 2.86 -2.85 8.24
N GLY A 261 2.36 -4.00 7.83
CA GLY A 261 1.78 -4.93 8.78
C GLY A 261 1.04 -6.10 8.15
N ILE A 262 0.39 -6.84 9.04
CA ILE A 262 -0.25 -8.11 8.75
C ILE A 262 -1.74 -7.95 9.07
N THR A 263 -2.59 -8.10 8.06
CA THR A 263 -4.04 -8.14 8.26
C THR A 263 -4.50 -9.59 8.23
N ILE A 264 -5.16 -10.03 9.30
CA ILE A 264 -5.69 -11.38 9.44
C ILE A 264 -7.21 -11.31 9.37
N PHE A 265 -7.79 -12.13 8.50
CA PHE A 265 -9.23 -12.21 8.25
C PHE A 265 -9.78 -13.55 8.69
N VAL A 266 -10.95 -13.52 9.32
CA VAL A 266 -11.67 -14.71 9.80
C VAL A 266 -13.16 -14.57 9.50
N ASP A 267 -13.86 -15.69 9.24
CA ASP A 267 -15.32 -15.70 9.28
C ASP A 267 -15.76 -15.50 10.74
N ARG A 268 -16.65 -14.54 10.99
CA ARG A 268 -17.21 -14.28 12.33
C ARG A 268 -17.93 -15.47 12.93
N ASN A 269 -18.44 -16.36 12.07
CA ASN A 269 -19.10 -17.58 12.49
C ASN A 269 -18.10 -18.68 12.92
N ASP A 270 -16.80 -18.52 12.63
CA ASP A 270 -15.76 -19.42 13.11
C ASP A 270 -15.23 -18.94 14.48
N THR A 271 -15.86 -19.46 15.54
CA THR A 271 -15.53 -19.07 16.91
C THR A 271 -14.11 -19.46 17.32
N ALA A 272 -13.55 -20.55 16.77
CA ALA A 272 -12.23 -21.04 17.12
C ALA A 272 -11.12 -20.16 16.49
N ALA A 273 -11.29 -19.79 15.22
CA ALA A 273 -10.39 -18.86 14.54
C ALA A 273 -10.42 -17.48 15.21
N ARG A 274 -11.62 -16.99 15.58
CA ARG A 274 -11.78 -15.70 16.28
C ARG A 274 -11.10 -15.70 17.65
N GLN A 275 -11.30 -16.75 18.46
CA GLN A 275 -10.66 -16.84 19.79
C GLN A 275 -9.13 -16.87 19.69
N THR A 276 -8.60 -17.57 18.68
CA THR A 276 -7.15 -17.64 18.45
C THR A 276 -6.59 -16.26 18.11
N LEU A 277 -7.29 -15.51 17.25
CA LEU A 277 -6.93 -14.14 16.89
C LEU A 277 -6.95 -13.20 18.11
N GLU A 278 -8.01 -13.25 18.92
CA GLU A 278 -8.15 -12.41 20.13
C GLU A 278 -7.04 -12.68 21.16
N ASN A 279 -6.71 -13.95 21.39
CA ASN A 279 -5.66 -14.33 22.33
C ASN A 279 -4.29 -13.79 21.92
N ILE A 280 -3.99 -13.78 20.62
CA ILE A 280 -2.70 -13.32 20.08
C ILE A 280 -2.61 -11.79 20.11
N THR A 281 -3.70 -11.09 19.76
CA THR A 281 -3.75 -9.62 19.85
C THR A 281 -3.54 -9.16 21.29
N MET A 282 -4.12 -9.85 22.28
CA MET A 282 -3.87 -9.55 23.71
C MET A 282 -2.41 -9.79 24.14
N ILE A 283 -1.72 -10.76 23.55
CA ILE A 283 -0.30 -11.03 23.85
C ILE A 283 0.59 -9.95 23.21
N ASN A 284 0.33 -9.58 21.96
CA ASN A 284 1.15 -8.59 21.25
C ASN A 284 0.94 -7.17 21.77
N GLN A 285 -0.24 -6.83 22.31
CA GLN A 285 -0.47 -5.55 22.99
C GLN A 285 0.28 -5.38 24.32
N LYS A 286 0.86 -6.47 24.88
CA LYS A 286 1.68 -6.43 26.10
C LYS A 286 3.17 -6.16 25.84
N LEU A 287 3.58 -6.07 24.57
CA LEU A 287 4.91 -5.56 24.20
C LEU A 287 4.83 -4.02 24.12
N PRO A 288 5.85 -3.29 24.60
CA PRO A 288 5.73 -1.85 24.80
C PRO A 288 5.50 -1.13 23.47
N ALA A 289 4.31 -0.55 23.33
CA ALA A 289 3.92 0.25 22.18
C ALA A 289 4.71 1.56 22.17
N GLY A 290 5.65 1.68 21.23
CA GLY A 290 6.12 2.98 20.78
C GLY A 290 4.97 3.72 20.09
N GLN A 291 4.45 4.73 20.79
CA GLN A 291 3.55 5.80 20.31
C GLN A 291 2.29 5.38 19.53
N MET A 292 1.15 5.42 20.24
CA MET A 292 -0.19 5.49 19.64
C MET A 292 -0.32 6.76 18.81
N LEU A 293 -0.60 6.61 17.51
CA LEU A 293 -1.16 7.67 16.69
C LEU A 293 -2.61 7.95 17.16
N SER A 294 -2.88 9.22 17.43
CA SER A 294 -4.19 9.77 17.79
C SER A 294 -5.23 9.48 16.70
N THR A 295 -6.41 9.04 17.15
CA THR A 295 -7.62 8.88 16.33
C THR A 295 -8.01 10.16 15.60
N PRO A 296 -8.49 10.11 14.34
CA PRO A 296 -9.08 11.26 13.68
C PRO A 296 -10.39 11.66 14.36
N THR A 297 -10.50 12.93 14.69
CA THR A 297 -11.69 13.60 15.20
C THR A 297 -12.85 13.43 14.22
N GLU A 298 -14.04 13.15 14.77
CA GLU A 298 -15.31 13.04 14.04
C GLU A 298 -15.50 14.19 13.04
N ARG A 299 -15.66 13.86 11.75
CA ARG A 299 -16.25 14.80 10.79
C ARG A 299 -17.71 14.99 11.17
N LYS A 300 -18.03 16.12 11.79
CA LYS A 300 -19.40 16.62 11.87
C LYS A 300 -19.93 16.81 10.45
N SER A 301 -21.04 16.14 10.15
CA SER A 301 -21.85 16.37 8.97
C SER A 301 -22.35 17.82 8.97
N GLY A 302 -21.79 18.64 8.07
CA GLY A 302 -22.29 19.98 7.78
C GLY A 302 -23.62 19.88 7.04
N ASN A 303 -24.62 20.58 7.58
CA ASN A 303 -25.96 20.70 7.02
C ASN A 303 -25.93 21.48 5.69
N PRO A 304 -26.44 20.93 4.57
CA PRO A 304 -26.42 21.63 3.28
C PRO A 304 -27.66 22.53 3.13
N GLU A 305 -27.69 23.68 3.83
CA GLU A 305 -28.78 24.65 3.60
C GLU A 305 -28.45 26.12 3.88
N GLU A 306 -27.17 26.53 3.79
CA GLU A 306 -26.80 27.94 4.02
C GLU A 306 -25.77 28.50 3.02
N ALA A 307 -25.90 28.11 1.74
CA ALA A 307 -25.17 28.73 0.63
C ALA A 307 -26.16 29.23 -0.45
N ALA A 308 -27.09 30.08 -0.03
CA ALA A 308 -27.90 30.91 -0.92
C ALA A 308 -28.40 32.15 -0.15
N LYS A 309 -27.48 33.10 0.10
CA LYS A 309 -27.75 34.52 0.32
C LYS A 309 -26.46 35.32 0.14
#